data_AF-A0A239QKZ6-F1
#
_entry.id   AF-A0A239QKZ6-F1
#
_cell.length_a   1.000
_cell.length_b   1.000
_cell.length_c   1.000
_cell.angle_alpha   90.00
_cell.angle_beta   90.00
_cell.angle_gamma   90.00
#
_symmetry.space_group_name_H-M   'P 1'
#
loop_
_entity.id
_entity.type
_entity.pdbx_description
1 polymer ?
#
loop_
_entity_poly.entity_id
_entity_poly.type
_entity_poly.pdbx_seq_one_letter_code
_entity_poly.pdbx_strand_id
1 'polypeptide(L)'
;MTRAQFDDNYSYVFKKSDIFQYIYKERKEFGDIIKDTAAYVESYYERDRAFSVAYTPHDWKRHIINVISNADLILHDYKAFGVNDLFCFLMAVILHDIGMVYKTDTHRAIHALVGAEMVCKIVDSNKKRHPIYNKIALLRDEYKDKFDLDNEYIVKLTDGIQGAIKDVSKPLQKEIAAIVLGHSDLKFSNYTGDPKDTVKTLDTSLYRIFTTNSSTINALAAILRWADELDLSQSRCEGIHLDELPEDSKPFWKKLKLINSVIINPGKITLNVETDLFDEGEAEKKEIEDPYQLLKEIIDKLKKEQTTCNTLFDEIDKRNLSFPVISTECIEPTDIREALEAYCEKKAINQPSENYEYYHDSNNNEKLTPEDLKKSIREYIDEHHLYKEGHYCLHRTIEGDKEKRFCIRNVLDCNGLLSSHKLLDDIAQELLLQINNDEDYNDYALIGIANSGALLAAHIAGLSGLPIAHWVPNNKKVKYTKQERDLEFIKTSISGKKIVLVIGVNHTGKAILDACNSIGNVKHVIGIINREMPSVEGLKKQLEKKGIQYYFLVEEKYIIDRCRYSEENKECPYKNVCTSIRFDPE
;
A
#
# COMPACT_ATOMS: atom_id res chain seq x y z
N MET A 1 -2.33 7.35 -41.94
CA MET A 1 -2.62 8.79 -41.70
C MET A 1 -1.57 9.63 -42.40
N THR A 2 -1.97 10.65 -43.15
CA THR A 2 -1.04 11.63 -43.72
C THR A 2 -0.66 12.66 -42.66
N ARG A 3 0.55 13.24 -42.73
CA ARG A 3 1.04 14.30 -41.83
C ARG A 3 0.05 15.47 -41.65
N ALA A 4 -0.77 15.74 -42.67
CA ALA A 4 -1.84 16.75 -42.64
C ALA A 4 -3.05 16.39 -41.75
N GLN A 5 -3.38 15.10 -41.56
CA GLN A 5 -4.42 14.66 -40.61
C GLN A 5 -3.90 14.64 -39.17
N PHE A 6 -2.57 14.62 -39.00
CA PHE A 6 -1.87 14.69 -37.72
C PHE A 6 -1.96 16.11 -37.13
N ASP A 7 -1.97 17.14 -37.99
CA ASP A 7 -2.01 18.55 -37.57
C ASP A 7 -3.38 19.03 -37.04
N ASP A 8 -4.50 18.33 -37.29
CA ASP A 8 -5.84 18.85 -36.94
C ASP A 8 -6.29 18.52 -35.50
N ASN A 9 -6.05 17.30 -35.01
CA ASN A 9 -6.47 16.90 -33.64
C ASN A 9 -5.46 17.32 -32.56
N TYR A 10 -4.16 17.18 -32.84
CA TYR A 10 -3.06 17.63 -31.98
C TYR A 10 -3.17 19.13 -31.64
N SER A 11 -3.44 19.90 -32.70
CA SER A 11 -3.72 21.33 -32.65
C SER A 11 -4.83 21.67 -31.67
N TYR A 12 -5.91 20.88 -31.59
CA TYR A 12 -7.14 21.32 -30.95
C TYR A 12 -7.01 21.42 -29.43
N VAL A 13 -6.44 20.41 -28.77
CA VAL A 13 -6.30 20.39 -27.30
C VAL A 13 -5.29 21.42 -26.85
N PHE A 14 -4.10 21.45 -27.45
CA PHE A 14 -3.11 22.46 -27.10
C PHE A 14 -3.52 23.89 -27.50
N LYS A 15 -4.36 24.08 -28.54
CA LYS A 15 -4.96 25.40 -28.84
C LYS A 15 -5.96 25.84 -27.78
N LYS A 16 -6.60 24.91 -27.10
CA LYS A 16 -7.59 25.18 -26.05
C LYS A 16 -7.02 25.15 -24.63
N SER A 17 -5.83 24.56 -24.47
CA SER A 17 -5.15 24.51 -23.18
C SER A 17 -4.55 25.86 -22.82
N ASP A 18 -5.13 26.51 -21.82
CA ASP A 18 -4.66 27.80 -21.34
C ASP A 18 -3.24 27.70 -20.75
N ILE A 19 -2.92 26.59 -20.06
CA ILE A 19 -1.56 26.33 -19.56
C ILE A 19 -0.57 26.28 -20.72
N PHE A 20 -0.87 25.51 -21.76
CA PHE A 20 0.02 25.41 -22.92
C PHE A 20 0.18 26.75 -23.63
N GLN A 21 -0.92 27.47 -23.88
CA GLN A 21 -0.86 28.78 -24.54
C GLN A 21 -0.01 29.77 -23.74
N TYR A 22 -0.12 29.74 -22.41
CA TYR A 22 0.72 30.55 -21.54
C TYR A 22 2.19 30.17 -21.63
N ILE A 23 2.54 28.87 -21.51
CA ILE A 23 3.92 28.40 -21.66
C ILE A 23 4.49 28.80 -23.01
N TYR A 24 3.75 28.57 -24.10
CA TYR A 24 4.19 28.86 -25.46
C TYR A 24 4.43 30.36 -25.67
N LYS A 25 3.58 31.21 -25.07
CA LYS A 25 3.72 32.67 -25.13
C LYS A 25 4.95 33.16 -24.36
N GLU A 26 5.16 32.68 -23.14
CA GLU A 26 6.24 33.15 -22.27
C GLU A 26 7.60 32.51 -22.62
N ARG A 27 7.59 31.25 -23.07
CA ARG A 27 8.77 30.44 -23.42
C ARG A 27 8.45 29.54 -24.61
N LYS A 28 8.51 30.09 -25.81
CA LYS A 28 8.23 29.36 -27.06
C LYS A 28 9.00 28.03 -27.17
N GLU A 29 10.27 28.03 -26.80
CA GLU A 29 11.12 26.83 -26.77
C GLU A 29 10.52 25.67 -25.96
N PHE A 30 9.88 25.95 -24.82
CA PHE A 30 9.22 24.93 -24.00
C PHE A 30 7.96 24.42 -24.67
N GLY A 31 7.20 25.32 -25.27
CA GLY A 31 6.03 24.98 -26.05
C GLY A 31 6.37 24.10 -27.27
N ASP A 32 7.49 24.35 -27.94
CA ASP A 32 7.98 23.51 -29.03
C ASP A 32 8.42 22.12 -28.53
N ILE A 33 9.10 22.03 -27.38
CA ILE A 33 9.48 20.73 -26.76
C ILE A 33 8.25 19.91 -26.35
N ILE A 34 7.24 20.56 -25.73
CA ILE A 34 5.97 19.91 -25.39
C ILE A 34 5.32 19.35 -26.65
N LYS A 35 5.34 20.13 -27.75
CA LYS A 35 4.78 19.69 -29.03
C LYS A 35 5.46 18.46 -29.60
N ASP A 36 6.79 18.50 -29.65
CA ASP A 36 7.57 17.40 -30.18
C ASP A 36 7.42 16.13 -29.34
N THR A 37 7.38 16.27 -28.02
CA THR A 37 7.17 15.13 -27.10
C THR A 37 5.78 14.54 -27.27
N ALA A 38 4.75 15.36 -27.25
CA ALA A 38 3.36 14.93 -27.43
C ALA A 38 3.14 14.26 -28.78
N ALA A 39 3.67 14.83 -29.87
CA ALA A 39 3.62 14.21 -31.19
C ALA A 39 4.33 12.85 -31.24
N TYR A 40 5.47 12.72 -30.55
CA TYR A 40 6.18 11.46 -30.45
C TYR A 40 5.35 10.42 -29.69
N VAL A 41 4.82 10.77 -28.52
CA VAL A 41 3.98 9.90 -27.67
C VAL A 41 2.70 9.47 -28.41
N GLU A 42 1.99 10.40 -29.05
CA GLU A 42 0.84 10.07 -29.89
C GLU A 42 1.20 9.08 -30.99
N SER A 43 2.27 9.34 -31.74
CA SER A 43 2.72 8.46 -32.82
C SER A 43 3.08 7.06 -32.31
N TYR A 44 3.46 6.94 -31.03
CA TYR A 44 3.75 5.67 -30.39
C TYR A 44 2.45 4.93 -30.06
N TYR A 45 1.48 5.58 -29.41
CA TYR A 45 0.15 5.03 -29.15
C TYR A 45 -0.59 4.61 -30.44
N GLU A 46 -0.42 5.34 -31.55
CA GLU A 46 -1.04 4.98 -32.82
C GLU A 46 -0.42 3.77 -33.51
N ARG A 47 0.90 3.56 -33.37
CA ARG A 47 1.62 2.46 -34.01
C ARG A 47 1.35 1.13 -33.32
N ASP A 48 1.24 1.14 -32.00
CA ASP A 48 1.16 -0.07 -31.18
C ASP A 48 -0.24 -0.30 -30.57
N ARG A 49 -1.32 0.18 -31.23
CA ARG A 49 -2.74 -0.04 -30.83
C ARG A 49 -3.11 -1.50 -30.50
N ALA A 50 -2.29 -2.47 -30.92
CA ALA A 50 -2.47 -3.88 -30.63
C ALA A 50 -2.13 -4.27 -29.18
N PHE A 51 -1.41 -3.42 -28.44
CA PHE A 51 -1.00 -3.71 -27.07
C PHE A 51 -1.95 -3.04 -26.07
N SER A 52 -2.83 -3.90 -25.56
CA SER A 52 -3.22 -3.98 -24.17
C SER A 52 -4.37 -3.05 -23.71
N VAL A 53 -5.58 -3.53 -23.99
CA VAL A 53 -6.90 -3.06 -23.52
C VAL A 53 -7.17 -3.46 -22.05
N ALA A 54 -6.18 -3.99 -21.32
CA ALA A 54 -6.48 -4.46 -19.97
C ALA A 54 -6.73 -3.28 -19.04
N TYR A 55 -7.83 -3.41 -18.31
CA TYR A 55 -8.40 -2.47 -17.34
C TYR A 55 -9.12 -1.25 -17.92
N THR A 56 -8.46 -0.32 -18.63
CA THR A 56 -9.10 0.87 -19.26
C THR A 56 -8.20 1.41 -20.38
N PRO A 57 -8.69 2.21 -21.34
CA PRO A 57 -7.83 2.78 -22.36
C PRO A 57 -6.97 3.87 -21.74
N HIS A 58 -5.64 3.73 -21.85
CA HIS A 58 -4.65 4.74 -21.46
C HIS A 58 -4.03 5.38 -22.70
N ASP A 59 -4.84 5.58 -23.74
CA ASP A 59 -4.39 6.08 -25.03
C ASP A 59 -4.34 7.61 -25.10
N TRP A 60 -3.57 8.12 -26.07
CA TRP A 60 -3.45 9.55 -26.31
C TRP A 60 -4.79 10.27 -26.52
N LYS A 61 -5.70 9.68 -27.29
CA LYS A 61 -6.89 10.37 -27.82
C LYS A 61 -7.99 10.52 -26.78
N ARG A 62 -8.09 9.56 -25.87
CA ARG A 62 -9.15 9.49 -24.86
C ARG A 62 -8.63 9.86 -23.49
N HIS A 63 -7.48 9.31 -23.10
CA HIS A 63 -7.01 9.44 -21.73
C HIS A 63 -6.14 10.69 -21.55
N ILE A 64 -4.97 10.74 -22.21
CA ILE A 64 -4.00 11.83 -21.98
C ILE A 64 -4.61 13.21 -22.28
N ILE A 65 -5.39 13.32 -23.36
CA ILE A 65 -6.11 14.56 -23.70
C ILE A 65 -7.12 14.97 -22.62
N ASN A 66 -7.87 14.02 -22.05
CA ASN A 66 -8.81 14.31 -20.98
C ASN A 66 -8.08 14.74 -19.72
N VAL A 67 -6.97 14.09 -19.37
CA VAL A 67 -6.15 14.50 -18.21
C VAL A 67 -5.59 15.91 -18.39
N ILE A 68 -5.10 16.29 -19.59
CA ILE A 68 -4.68 17.67 -19.88
C ILE A 68 -5.85 18.65 -19.67
N SER A 69 -7.01 18.33 -20.23
CA SER A 69 -8.20 19.19 -20.14
C SER A 69 -8.70 19.35 -18.69
N ASN A 70 -8.72 18.26 -17.94
CA ASN A 70 -9.09 18.25 -16.52
C ASN A 70 -8.10 19.07 -15.70
N ALA A 71 -6.80 18.89 -15.95
CA ALA A 71 -5.75 19.62 -15.29
C ALA A 71 -5.83 21.13 -15.55
N ASP A 72 -6.08 21.56 -16.79
CA ASP A 72 -6.29 22.97 -17.14
C ASP A 72 -7.45 23.59 -16.34
N LEU A 73 -8.55 22.84 -16.21
CA LEU A 73 -9.75 23.31 -15.49
C LEU A 73 -9.55 23.34 -13.97
N ILE A 74 -8.81 22.37 -13.41
CA ILE A 74 -8.42 22.38 -11.99
C ILE A 74 -7.48 23.57 -11.72
N LEU A 75 -6.49 23.79 -12.58
CA LEU A 75 -5.51 24.88 -12.52
C LEU A 75 -6.05 26.18 -13.12
N HIS A 76 -7.30 26.53 -12.84
CA HIS A 76 -7.94 27.73 -13.38
C HIS A 76 -7.13 29.03 -13.15
N ASP A 77 -6.38 29.13 -12.04
CA ASP A 77 -5.39 30.21 -11.81
C ASP A 77 -3.94 29.72 -11.91
N TYR A 78 -3.61 29.10 -13.04
CA TYR A 78 -2.27 28.56 -13.34
C TYR A 78 -1.14 29.59 -13.22
N LYS A 79 -1.44 30.90 -13.27
CA LYS A 79 -0.45 31.99 -13.16
C LYS A 79 0.19 32.07 -11.77
N ALA A 80 -0.38 31.39 -10.78
CA ALA A 80 0.26 31.16 -9.50
C ALA A 80 1.57 30.36 -9.60
N PHE A 81 1.76 29.60 -10.69
CA PHE A 81 2.94 28.79 -10.95
C PHE A 81 3.88 29.47 -11.94
N GLY A 82 5.19 29.23 -11.79
CA GLY A 82 6.17 29.69 -12.76
C GLY A 82 6.04 28.93 -14.08
N VAL A 83 6.49 29.54 -15.18
CA VAL A 83 6.50 28.89 -16.51
C VAL A 83 7.28 27.56 -16.51
N ASN A 84 8.32 27.45 -15.69
CA ASN A 84 9.09 26.20 -15.52
C ASN A 84 8.27 25.10 -14.83
N ASP A 85 7.49 25.47 -13.80
CA ASP A 85 6.65 24.55 -13.04
C ASP A 85 5.54 23.98 -13.95
N LEU A 86 4.87 24.88 -14.70
CA LEU A 86 3.83 24.52 -15.66
C LEU A 86 4.37 23.67 -16.82
N PHE A 87 5.59 23.98 -17.30
CA PHE A 87 6.27 23.14 -18.27
C PHE A 87 6.52 21.74 -17.74
N CYS A 88 7.07 21.61 -16.52
CA CYS A 88 7.34 20.31 -15.92
C CYS A 88 6.05 19.52 -15.69
N PHE A 89 4.99 20.20 -15.27
CA PHE A 89 3.67 19.62 -15.07
C PHE A 89 3.08 19.06 -16.37
N LEU A 90 3.02 19.86 -17.43
CA LEU A 90 2.42 19.41 -18.69
C LEU A 90 3.23 18.28 -19.34
N MET A 91 4.55 18.32 -19.21
CA MET A 91 5.42 17.21 -19.60
C MET A 91 5.15 15.94 -18.76
N ALA A 92 4.93 16.08 -17.45
CA ALA A 92 4.57 14.96 -16.60
C ALA A 92 3.21 14.36 -16.98
N VAL A 93 2.20 15.19 -17.29
CA VAL A 93 0.89 14.73 -17.80
C VAL A 93 1.06 13.90 -19.08
N ILE A 94 1.91 14.33 -20.01
CA ILE A 94 2.16 13.58 -21.26
C ILE A 94 2.84 12.23 -21.01
N LEU A 95 3.63 12.11 -19.94
CA LEU A 95 4.52 10.97 -19.70
C LEU A 95 4.06 10.03 -18.58
N HIS A 96 3.04 10.39 -17.77
CA HIS A 96 2.72 9.66 -16.54
C HIS A 96 2.39 8.19 -16.78
N ASP A 97 1.61 7.92 -17.83
CA ASP A 97 1.12 6.59 -18.16
C ASP A 97 1.81 5.95 -19.37
N ILE A 98 2.97 6.46 -19.75
CA ILE A 98 3.73 5.92 -20.89
C ILE A 98 4.18 4.46 -20.66
N GLY A 99 4.28 4.05 -19.39
CA GLY A 99 4.57 2.67 -18.99
C GLY A 99 3.37 1.71 -19.17
N MET A 100 2.14 2.22 -19.19
CA MET A 100 0.92 1.40 -19.33
C MET A 100 0.76 0.77 -20.71
N VAL A 101 1.55 1.22 -21.70
CA VAL A 101 1.57 0.66 -23.07
C VAL A 101 2.27 -0.71 -23.11
N TYR A 102 2.96 -1.11 -22.03
CA TYR A 102 3.78 -2.32 -21.98
C TYR A 102 3.22 -3.36 -20.99
N LYS A 103 2.81 -4.54 -21.49
CA LYS A 103 2.36 -5.73 -20.73
C LYS A 103 1.41 -5.43 -19.56
N THR A 104 0.12 -5.41 -19.86
CA THR A 104 -0.96 -5.04 -18.93
C THR A 104 -1.09 -5.83 -17.64
N ASP A 105 -0.96 -7.15 -17.69
CA ASP A 105 -1.59 -8.01 -16.68
C ASP A 105 -0.83 -8.01 -15.34
N THR A 106 0.36 -7.40 -15.30
CA THR A 106 1.22 -7.35 -14.11
C THR A 106 1.68 -5.93 -13.74
N HIS A 107 1.36 -4.92 -14.56
CA HIS A 107 2.05 -3.62 -14.50
C HIS A 107 1.21 -2.51 -13.85
N ARG A 108 -0.09 -2.68 -13.62
CA ARG A 108 -0.91 -1.63 -12.99
C ARG A 108 -0.41 -1.18 -11.62
N ALA A 109 0.06 -2.09 -10.76
CA ALA A 109 0.56 -1.69 -9.44
C ALA A 109 1.87 -0.87 -9.51
N ILE A 110 2.55 -0.90 -10.66
CA ILE A 110 3.92 -0.41 -10.84
C ILE A 110 4.08 0.52 -12.06
N HIS A 111 3.02 0.85 -12.80
CA HIS A 111 3.13 1.56 -14.08
C HIS A 111 3.72 2.95 -13.94
N ALA A 112 3.33 3.68 -12.90
CA ALA A 112 3.92 4.98 -12.60
C ALA A 112 5.37 4.85 -12.10
N LEU A 113 5.79 3.69 -11.55
CA LEU A 113 7.22 3.38 -11.31
C LEU A 113 7.97 3.23 -12.62
N VAL A 114 7.38 2.55 -13.61
CA VAL A 114 7.94 2.39 -14.96
C VAL A 114 8.06 3.75 -15.63
N GLY A 115 6.98 4.55 -15.63
CA GLY A 115 6.99 5.91 -16.15
C GLY A 115 8.07 6.76 -15.48
N ALA A 116 8.13 6.75 -14.14
CA ALA A 116 9.16 7.45 -13.39
C ALA A 116 10.58 6.95 -13.72
N GLU A 117 10.80 5.63 -13.85
CA GLU A 117 12.10 5.07 -14.21
C GLU A 117 12.51 5.48 -15.63
N MET A 118 11.57 5.49 -16.58
CA MET A 118 11.82 5.94 -17.95
C MET A 118 12.22 7.41 -17.96
N VAL A 119 11.48 8.27 -17.24
CA VAL A 119 11.85 9.68 -17.11
C VAL A 119 13.20 9.82 -16.38
N CYS A 120 13.45 9.06 -15.31
CA CYS A 120 14.71 9.07 -14.57
C CYS A 120 15.90 8.66 -15.44
N LYS A 121 15.77 7.62 -16.27
CA LYS A 121 16.80 7.14 -17.21
C LYS A 121 17.24 8.25 -18.15
N ILE A 122 16.33 9.17 -18.48
CA ILE A 122 16.63 10.35 -19.27
C ILE A 122 17.48 11.35 -18.48
N VAL A 123 17.16 11.58 -17.19
CA VAL A 123 17.88 12.54 -16.33
C VAL A 123 19.32 12.09 -16.01
N ASP A 124 19.53 10.80 -15.76
CA ASP A 124 20.81 10.27 -15.28
C ASP A 124 21.24 9.03 -16.07
N SER A 125 21.84 9.29 -17.24
CA SER A 125 22.44 8.28 -18.11
C SER A 125 23.55 7.46 -17.42
N ASN A 126 24.06 7.92 -16.27
CA ASN A 126 24.93 7.16 -15.39
C ASN A 126 24.11 6.38 -14.35
N LYS A 127 23.36 5.38 -14.84
CA LYS A 127 22.41 4.45 -14.16
C LYS A 127 22.80 3.86 -12.78
N LYS A 128 23.96 4.16 -12.20
CA LYS A 128 24.56 3.43 -11.06
C LYS A 128 24.67 4.20 -9.74
N ARG A 129 24.28 5.47 -9.65
CA ARG A 129 24.53 6.28 -8.43
C ARG A 129 23.33 6.99 -7.80
N HIS A 130 22.19 7.10 -8.49
CA HIS A 130 21.03 7.74 -7.87
C HIS A 130 20.37 6.81 -6.83
N PRO A 131 20.11 7.25 -5.59
CA PRO A 131 19.48 6.43 -4.56
C PRO A 131 18.12 5.86 -5.00
N ILE A 132 17.41 6.59 -5.87
CA ILE A 132 16.15 6.09 -6.40
C ILE A 132 16.35 4.91 -7.35
N TYR A 133 17.45 4.81 -8.09
CA TYR A 133 17.72 3.61 -8.89
C TYR A 133 17.98 2.41 -8.01
N ASN A 134 18.57 2.59 -6.82
CA ASN A 134 18.71 1.46 -5.89
C ASN A 134 17.34 1.04 -5.34
N LYS A 135 16.43 1.99 -5.07
CA LYS A 135 15.08 1.71 -4.56
C LYS A 135 14.17 1.13 -5.66
N ILE A 136 14.21 1.68 -6.87
CA ILE A 136 13.61 1.13 -8.08
C ILE A 136 14.23 -0.23 -8.40
N ALA A 137 15.55 -0.43 -8.26
CA ALA A 137 16.19 -1.72 -8.49
C ALA A 137 15.77 -2.77 -7.45
N LEU A 138 15.56 -2.39 -6.19
CA LEU A 138 15.00 -3.29 -5.18
C LEU A 138 13.57 -3.72 -5.54
N LEU A 139 12.73 -2.77 -5.94
CA LEU A 139 11.38 -3.06 -6.45
C LEU A 139 11.44 -3.89 -7.75
N ARG A 140 12.38 -3.58 -8.64
CA ARG A 140 12.62 -4.33 -9.88
C ARG A 140 13.07 -5.74 -9.58
N ASP A 141 13.91 -5.96 -8.57
CA ASP A 141 14.36 -7.29 -8.17
C ASP A 141 13.20 -8.09 -7.55
N GLU A 142 12.28 -7.42 -6.83
CA GLU A 142 11.02 -7.99 -6.34
C GLU A 142 10.08 -8.38 -7.49
N TYR A 143 10.05 -7.60 -8.58
CA TYR A 143 9.20 -7.82 -9.74
C TYR A 143 9.95 -8.35 -10.98
N LYS A 144 11.18 -8.85 -10.85
CA LYS A 144 12.08 -9.08 -12.00
C LYS A 144 11.52 -10.11 -12.99
N ASP A 145 10.79 -11.10 -12.48
CA ASP A 145 10.19 -12.16 -13.29
C ASP A 145 8.97 -11.64 -14.09
N LYS A 146 8.50 -10.43 -13.77
CA LYS A 146 7.42 -9.69 -14.45
C LYS A 146 7.94 -8.51 -15.27
N PHE A 147 9.24 -8.23 -15.22
CA PHE A 147 9.90 -7.07 -15.82
C PHE A 147 10.91 -7.50 -16.89
N ASP A 148 10.66 -7.12 -18.15
CA ASP A 148 11.69 -7.17 -19.19
C ASP A 148 11.95 -5.75 -19.68
N LEU A 149 12.82 -5.02 -18.96
CA LEU A 149 13.25 -3.64 -19.28
C LEU A 149 14.30 -3.57 -20.37
N ASP A 150 14.93 -4.70 -20.69
CA ASP A 150 15.86 -4.84 -21.81
C ASP A 150 15.12 -5.10 -23.13
N ASN A 151 13.80 -5.06 -23.07
CA ASN A 151 12.94 -5.11 -24.23
C ASN A 151 13.25 -3.93 -25.17
N GLU A 152 13.56 -4.26 -26.42
CA GLU A 152 13.93 -3.32 -27.48
C GLU A 152 12.91 -2.17 -27.65
N TYR A 153 11.63 -2.42 -27.36
CA TYR A 153 10.58 -1.42 -27.42
C TYR A 153 10.72 -0.34 -26.35
N ILE A 154 10.99 -0.72 -25.09
CA ILE A 154 11.20 0.23 -23.99
C ILE A 154 12.45 1.08 -24.25
N VAL A 155 13.50 0.48 -24.82
CA VAL A 155 14.71 1.19 -25.22
C VAL A 155 14.39 2.23 -26.29
N LYS A 156 13.70 1.85 -27.37
CA LYS A 156 13.29 2.80 -28.44
C LYS A 156 12.41 3.93 -27.94
N LEU A 157 11.47 3.63 -27.04
CA LEU A 157 10.58 4.62 -26.42
C LEU A 157 11.38 5.60 -25.57
N THR A 158 12.26 5.08 -24.70
CA THR A 158 13.15 5.90 -23.86
C THR A 158 14.06 6.79 -24.70
N ASP A 159 14.67 6.25 -25.75
CA ASP A 159 15.57 6.99 -26.65
C ASP A 159 14.82 8.09 -27.41
N GLY A 160 13.59 7.84 -27.84
CA GLY A 160 12.79 8.85 -28.53
C GLY A 160 12.31 9.98 -27.61
N ILE A 161 11.86 9.66 -26.39
CA ILE A 161 11.54 10.68 -25.39
C ILE A 161 12.82 11.46 -25.02
N GLN A 162 13.94 10.78 -24.80
CA GLN A 162 15.23 11.40 -24.54
C GLN A 162 15.63 12.35 -25.67
N GLY A 163 15.39 11.95 -26.92
CA GLY A 163 15.60 12.80 -28.10
C GLY A 163 14.72 14.06 -28.08
N ALA A 164 13.45 13.93 -27.69
CA ALA A 164 12.50 15.05 -27.61
C ALA A 164 12.83 16.03 -26.48
N ILE A 165 13.32 15.53 -25.33
CA ILE A 165 13.64 16.36 -24.16
C ILE A 165 15.13 16.63 -23.95
N LYS A 166 15.97 16.33 -24.95
CA LYS A 166 17.44 16.45 -24.86
C LYS A 166 17.92 17.87 -24.49
N ASP A 167 17.16 18.88 -24.92
CA ASP A 167 17.50 20.29 -24.75
C ASP A 167 16.90 20.87 -23.44
N VAL A 168 16.14 20.07 -22.69
CA VAL A 168 15.62 20.42 -21.36
C VAL A 168 16.75 20.34 -20.34
N SER A 169 16.86 21.35 -19.48
CA SER A 169 17.88 21.34 -18.42
C SER A 169 17.66 20.17 -17.45
N LYS A 170 18.75 19.57 -16.96
CA LYS A 170 18.68 18.44 -15.99
C LYS A 170 17.81 18.73 -14.75
N PRO A 171 17.83 19.93 -14.14
CA PRO A 171 16.92 20.24 -13.04
C PRO A 171 15.44 20.06 -13.40
N LEU A 172 15.00 20.58 -14.56
CA LEU A 172 13.61 20.46 -15.02
C LEU A 172 13.26 19.00 -15.33
N GLN A 173 14.18 18.24 -15.94
CA GLN A 173 13.95 16.81 -16.16
C GLN A 173 13.74 16.03 -14.84
N LYS A 174 14.44 16.42 -13.75
CA LYS A 174 14.20 15.84 -12.42
C LYS A 174 12.83 16.20 -11.87
N GLU A 175 12.39 17.43 -12.07
CA GLU A 175 11.07 17.88 -11.63
C GLU A 175 9.94 17.16 -12.38
N ILE A 176 10.08 16.96 -13.70
CA ILE A 176 9.17 16.11 -14.49
C ILE A 176 9.10 14.70 -13.87
N ALA A 177 10.26 14.08 -13.60
CA ALA A 177 10.32 12.74 -13.01
C ALA A 177 9.65 12.68 -11.63
N ALA A 178 9.82 13.72 -10.82
CA ALA A 178 9.24 13.81 -9.49
C ALA A 178 7.70 13.92 -9.53
N ILE A 179 7.16 14.70 -10.48
CA ILE A 179 5.70 14.84 -10.66
C ILE A 179 5.12 13.49 -11.12
N VAL A 180 5.73 12.83 -12.12
CA VAL A 180 5.30 11.50 -12.59
C VAL A 180 5.33 10.46 -11.47
N LEU A 181 6.43 10.41 -10.70
CA LEU A 181 6.50 9.47 -9.57
C LEU A 181 5.45 9.78 -8.50
N GLY A 182 5.18 11.06 -8.27
CA GLY A 182 4.21 11.50 -7.28
C GLY A 182 2.76 11.22 -7.63
N HIS A 183 2.46 10.97 -8.90
CA HIS A 183 1.17 10.47 -9.33
C HIS A 183 0.95 8.99 -8.93
N SER A 184 2.03 8.22 -8.73
CA SER A 184 1.95 6.78 -8.47
C SER A 184 1.21 6.37 -7.20
N ASP A 185 0.50 5.24 -7.28
CA ASP A 185 -0.16 4.56 -6.15
C ASP A 185 0.79 3.65 -5.35
N LEU A 186 2.11 3.87 -5.41
CA LEU A 186 3.10 3.02 -4.74
C LEU A 186 2.94 3.09 -3.21
N LYS A 187 2.18 2.14 -2.67
CA LYS A 187 2.07 1.87 -1.23
C LYS A 187 3.34 1.12 -0.79
N PHE A 188 4.29 1.81 -0.18
CA PHE A 188 5.45 1.12 0.41
C PHE A 188 4.99 0.26 1.59
N SER A 189 5.38 -1.02 1.59
CA SER A 189 5.08 -2.03 2.63
C SER A 189 5.49 -1.64 4.06
N ASN A 190 6.31 -0.59 4.21
CA ASN A 190 6.80 -0.08 5.50
C ASN A 190 6.05 1.16 5.99
N TYR A 191 5.06 1.66 5.23
CA TYR A 191 4.22 2.77 5.68
C TYR A 191 3.10 2.22 6.58
N THR A 192 3.30 2.31 7.90
CA THR A 192 2.33 1.89 8.93
C THR A 192 1.33 3.00 9.27
N GLY A 193 1.28 4.09 8.50
CA GLY A 193 0.36 5.20 8.72
C GLY A 193 -1.01 4.95 8.11
N ASP A 194 -1.98 5.74 8.53
CA ASP A 194 -3.38 5.66 8.10
C ASP A 194 -3.48 5.68 6.55
N PRO A 195 -4.06 4.63 5.91
CA PRO A 195 -4.31 4.58 4.47
C PRO A 195 -5.14 5.75 3.93
N LYS A 196 -5.86 6.46 4.80
CA LYS A 196 -6.69 7.63 4.47
C LYS A 196 -5.87 8.87 4.12
N ASP A 197 -4.59 8.93 4.48
CA ASP A 197 -3.77 10.14 4.35
C ASP A 197 -2.76 10.02 3.18
N THR A 198 -3.23 10.15 1.93
CA THR A 198 -2.39 9.99 0.72
C THR A 198 -1.20 10.94 0.72
N VAL A 199 -1.36 12.13 1.31
CA VAL A 199 -0.29 13.15 1.48
C VAL A 199 0.94 12.56 2.20
N LYS A 200 0.74 11.63 3.14
CA LYS A 200 1.84 10.98 3.88
C LYS A 200 2.35 9.69 3.24
N THR A 201 1.60 9.09 2.31
CA THR A 201 2.07 7.94 1.51
C THR A 201 3.12 8.37 0.45
N LEU A 202 3.10 9.64 0.07
CA LEU A 202 4.14 10.30 -0.71
C LEU A 202 5.35 10.54 0.19
N ASP A 203 6.26 9.56 0.26
CA ASP A 203 7.51 9.67 1.00
C ASP A 203 8.29 10.91 0.54
N THR A 204 8.17 12.01 1.28
CA THR A 204 8.85 13.29 0.96
C THR A 204 10.36 13.14 0.81
N SER A 205 10.96 12.08 1.36
CA SER A 205 12.37 11.76 1.14
C SER A 205 12.68 11.35 -0.30
N LEU A 206 11.74 10.77 -1.05
CA LEU A 206 11.86 10.48 -2.48
C LEU A 206 11.86 11.75 -3.33
N TYR A 207 11.01 12.72 -2.99
CA TYR A 207 10.93 14.00 -3.68
C TYR A 207 12.18 14.86 -3.48
N ARG A 208 12.74 14.84 -2.26
CA ARG A 208 14.00 15.52 -1.92
C ARG A 208 15.18 15.04 -2.77
N ILE A 209 15.11 13.85 -3.36
CA ILE A 209 16.15 13.33 -4.25
C ILE A 209 16.11 14.04 -5.62
N PHE A 210 14.94 14.49 -6.06
CA PHE A 210 14.74 15.10 -7.37
C PHE A 210 14.80 16.62 -7.35
N THR A 211 14.23 17.25 -6.32
CA THR A 211 14.12 18.72 -6.28
C THR A 211 14.26 19.28 -4.87
N THR A 212 14.69 20.54 -4.80
CA THR A 212 14.69 21.35 -3.57
C THR A 212 13.34 22.02 -3.32
N ASN A 213 12.43 22.07 -4.30
CA ASN A 213 11.14 22.75 -4.20
C ASN A 213 9.98 21.74 -4.03
N SER A 214 9.98 21.02 -2.90
CA SER A 214 9.09 19.86 -2.72
C SER A 214 7.60 20.23 -2.70
N SER A 215 7.20 21.39 -2.17
CA SER A 215 5.77 21.72 -2.02
C SER A 215 5.08 21.98 -3.36
N THR A 216 5.72 22.73 -4.26
CA THR A 216 5.15 23.03 -5.59
C THR A 216 5.02 21.76 -6.41
N ILE A 217 6.06 20.92 -6.40
CA ILE A 217 6.06 19.62 -7.08
C ILE A 217 5.00 18.68 -6.49
N ASN A 218 4.84 18.65 -5.16
CA ASN A 218 3.80 17.85 -4.51
C ASN A 218 2.40 18.29 -4.94
N ALA A 219 2.12 19.60 -4.98
CA ALA A 219 0.83 20.09 -5.44
C ALA A 219 0.57 19.76 -6.91
N LEU A 220 1.56 19.92 -7.79
CA LEU A 220 1.44 19.55 -9.20
C LEU A 220 1.23 18.03 -9.38
N ALA A 221 1.89 17.21 -8.58
CA ALA A 221 1.67 15.75 -8.58
C ALA A 221 0.25 15.39 -8.11
N ALA A 222 -0.25 16.07 -7.07
CA ALA A 222 -1.62 15.87 -6.59
C ALA A 222 -2.66 16.31 -7.62
N ILE A 223 -2.44 17.42 -8.32
CA ILE A 223 -3.28 17.86 -9.43
C ILE A 223 -3.29 16.82 -10.55
N LEU A 224 -2.12 16.31 -10.95
CA LEU A 224 -2.03 15.27 -11.98
C LEU A 224 -2.83 14.03 -11.58
N ARG A 225 -2.65 13.56 -10.34
CA ARG A 225 -3.39 12.43 -9.76
C ARG A 225 -4.89 12.67 -9.78
N TRP A 226 -5.34 13.84 -9.36
CA TRP A 226 -6.77 14.15 -9.37
C TRP A 226 -7.32 14.30 -10.79
N ALA A 227 -6.59 14.93 -11.71
CA ALA A 227 -6.99 15.07 -13.10
C ALA A 227 -7.12 13.72 -13.82
N ASP A 228 -6.24 12.77 -13.50
CA ASP A 228 -6.31 11.37 -13.92
C ASP A 228 -7.54 10.67 -13.33
N GLU A 229 -7.77 10.78 -12.02
CA GLU A 229 -8.99 10.22 -11.40
C GLU A 229 -10.29 10.87 -11.88
N LEU A 230 -10.27 12.06 -12.47
CA LEU A 230 -11.47 12.67 -13.06
C LEU A 230 -11.71 12.22 -14.51
N ASP A 231 -10.79 11.49 -15.12
CA ASP A 231 -10.99 10.85 -16.43
C ASP A 231 -11.79 9.55 -16.32
N LEU A 232 -12.99 9.66 -15.72
CA LEU A 232 -13.87 8.55 -15.37
C LEU A 232 -15.19 8.52 -16.17
N SER A 233 -15.28 9.17 -17.32
CA SER A 233 -16.54 9.24 -18.09
C SER A 233 -16.72 8.10 -19.10
N GLN A 234 -17.98 7.81 -19.46
CA GLN A 234 -18.30 6.81 -20.47
C GLN A 234 -17.73 7.11 -21.86
N SER A 235 -17.39 8.37 -22.15
CA SER A 235 -16.73 8.76 -23.40
C SER A 235 -15.40 8.03 -23.61
N ARG A 236 -14.72 7.65 -22.51
CA ARG A 236 -13.49 6.85 -22.52
C ARG A 236 -13.72 5.43 -23.07
N CYS A 237 -14.96 4.93 -22.99
CA CYS A 237 -15.38 3.62 -23.46
C CYS A 237 -15.98 3.61 -24.88
N GLU A 238 -16.07 4.75 -25.57
CA GLU A 238 -16.74 4.82 -26.87
C GLU A 238 -16.15 3.84 -27.90
N GLY A 239 -17.01 3.04 -28.52
CA GLY A 239 -16.63 2.06 -29.53
C GLY A 239 -15.91 0.81 -28.99
N ILE A 240 -15.98 0.54 -27.68
CA ILE A 240 -15.42 -0.68 -27.07
C ILE A 240 -16.55 -1.60 -26.61
N HIS A 241 -16.50 -2.85 -27.05
CA HIS A 241 -17.46 -3.90 -26.67
C HIS A 241 -16.96 -4.63 -25.42
N LEU A 242 -17.74 -4.58 -24.32
CA LEU A 242 -17.34 -5.18 -23.04
C LEU A 242 -17.13 -6.70 -23.11
N ASP A 243 -17.86 -7.38 -23.99
CA ASP A 243 -17.81 -8.83 -24.16
C ASP A 243 -16.50 -9.31 -24.77
N GLU A 244 -15.73 -8.39 -25.38
CA GLU A 244 -14.42 -8.66 -25.98
C GLU A 244 -13.26 -8.45 -24.99
N LEU A 245 -13.56 -8.01 -23.77
CA LEU A 245 -12.57 -7.68 -22.76
C LEU A 245 -12.22 -8.90 -21.87
N PRO A 246 -10.96 -8.98 -21.38
CA PRO A 246 -10.61 -9.93 -20.33
C PRO A 246 -11.49 -9.79 -19.09
N GLU A 247 -11.87 -10.91 -18.46
CA GLU A 247 -12.77 -10.93 -17.28
C GLU A 247 -12.26 -10.07 -16.11
N ASP A 248 -10.95 -10.11 -15.87
CA ASP A 248 -10.28 -9.32 -14.83
C ASP A 248 -10.28 -7.80 -15.12
N SER A 249 -10.51 -7.42 -16.38
CA SER A 249 -10.61 -6.03 -16.81
C SER A 249 -12.03 -5.47 -16.67
N LYS A 250 -13.05 -6.30 -16.83
CA LYS A 250 -14.46 -5.87 -16.87
C LYS A 250 -14.88 -4.95 -15.71
N PRO A 251 -14.48 -5.15 -14.44
CA PRO A 251 -14.85 -4.24 -13.34
C PRO A 251 -14.43 -2.78 -13.56
N PHE A 252 -13.25 -2.56 -14.17
CA PHE A 252 -12.71 -1.21 -14.38
C PHE A 252 -13.42 -0.48 -15.53
N TRP A 253 -13.74 -1.21 -16.59
CA TRP A 253 -14.56 -0.69 -17.68
C TRP A 253 -16.00 -0.41 -17.23
N LYS A 254 -16.53 -1.20 -16.30
CA LYS A 254 -17.86 -0.97 -15.70
C LYS A 254 -17.89 0.32 -14.89
N LYS A 255 -16.84 0.65 -14.14
CA LYS A 255 -16.73 1.93 -13.41
C LYS A 255 -16.91 3.14 -14.33
N LEU A 256 -16.28 3.12 -15.51
CA LEU A 256 -16.40 4.20 -16.50
C LEU A 256 -17.82 4.36 -17.06
N LYS A 257 -18.65 3.31 -17.04
CA LYS A 257 -20.03 3.40 -17.51
C LYS A 257 -20.98 4.03 -16.49
N LEU A 258 -20.62 4.03 -15.20
CA LEU A 258 -21.45 4.60 -14.14
C LEU A 258 -21.50 6.13 -14.18
N ILE A 259 -20.50 6.77 -14.81
CA ILE A 259 -20.40 8.22 -14.89
C ILE A 259 -20.60 8.62 -16.35
N ASN A 260 -21.74 9.26 -16.62
CA ASN A 260 -22.05 9.79 -17.95
C ASN A 260 -21.08 10.92 -18.32
N SER A 261 -20.88 11.87 -17.40
CA SER A 261 -19.99 13.01 -17.64
C SER A 261 -19.42 13.59 -16.36
N VAL A 262 -18.22 14.17 -16.45
CA VAL A 262 -17.60 14.97 -15.40
C VAL A 262 -17.56 16.42 -15.87
N ILE A 263 -18.14 17.33 -15.09
CA ILE A 263 -18.15 18.78 -15.38
C ILE A 263 -17.25 19.47 -14.37
N ILE A 264 -16.13 20.04 -14.83
CA ILE A 264 -15.18 20.77 -13.98
C ILE A 264 -15.39 22.27 -14.20
N ASN A 265 -15.92 22.93 -13.18
CA ASN A 265 -16.04 24.39 -13.09
C ASN A 265 -15.04 24.91 -12.05
N PRO A 266 -14.66 26.20 -12.10
CA PRO A 266 -13.82 26.80 -11.07
C PRO A 266 -14.43 26.60 -9.67
N GLY A 267 -13.71 25.87 -8.81
CA GLY A 267 -14.14 25.56 -7.43
C GLY A 267 -15.19 24.45 -7.30
N LYS A 268 -15.67 23.85 -8.38
CA LYS A 268 -16.72 22.82 -8.33
C LYS A 268 -16.60 21.78 -9.43
N ILE A 269 -16.53 20.52 -9.05
CA ILE A 269 -16.60 19.35 -9.91
C ILE A 269 -17.97 18.70 -9.71
N THR A 270 -18.65 18.40 -10.81
CA THR A 270 -19.92 17.71 -10.82
C THR A 270 -19.80 16.38 -11.57
N LEU A 271 -20.16 15.29 -10.91
CA LEU A 271 -20.27 13.96 -11.50
C LEU A 271 -21.74 13.72 -11.87
N ASN A 272 -22.03 13.41 -13.13
CA ASN A 272 -23.37 13.00 -13.56
C ASN A 272 -23.39 11.48 -13.70
N VAL A 273 -24.22 10.82 -12.89
CA VAL A 273 -24.35 9.36 -12.85
C VAL A 273 -25.27 8.87 -13.98
N GLU A 274 -24.90 7.77 -14.61
CA GLU A 274 -25.72 7.08 -15.62
C GLU A 274 -26.80 6.25 -14.92
N THR A 275 -28.06 6.47 -15.27
CA THR A 275 -29.21 5.96 -14.50
C THR A 275 -29.62 4.56 -14.92
N ASP A 276 -29.44 4.25 -16.21
CA ASP A 276 -29.92 3.02 -16.84
C ASP A 276 -29.22 1.76 -16.28
N LEU A 277 -28.08 1.92 -15.60
CA LEU A 277 -27.32 0.82 -15.00
C LEU A 277 -27.84 0.40 -13.61
N PHE A 278 -28.77 1.16 -13.03
CA PHE A 278 -29.31 0.93 -11.69
C PHE A 278 -30.73 0.34 -11.68
N ASP A 279 -31.38 0.23 -12.83
CA ASP A 279 -32.74 -0.32 -12.95
C ASP A 279 -32.76 -1.84 -12.71
N GLU A 280 -33.54 -2.27 -11.70
CA GLU A 280 -33.63 -3.64 -11.17
C GLU A 280 -34.14 -4.71 -12.17
N GLY A 281 -34.43 -4.34 -13.42
CA GLY A 281 -34.99 -5.21 -14.46
C GLY A 281 -33.97 -6.04 -15.25
N GLU A 282 -32.68 -5.69 -15.24
CA GLU A 282 -31.63 -6.47 -15.93
C GLU A 282 -30.77 -7.30 -14.97
N ALA A 283 -31.07 -7.28 -13.67
CA ALA A 283 -30.35 -8.00 -12.62
C ALA A 283 -30.38 -9.54 -12.74
N GLU A 284 -31.13 -10.10 -13.70
CA GLU A 284 -31.01 -11.51 -14.10
C GLU A 284 -29.82 -11.79 -15.06
N LYS A 285 -29.03 -10.79 -15.46
CA LYS A 285 -27.79 -10.99 -16.25
C LYS A 285 -26.53 -10.58 -15.49
N LYS A 286 -26.27 -11.27 -14.38
CA LYS A 286 -24.99 -11.87 -13.93
C LYS A 286 -23.62 -11.19 -14.06
N GLU A 287 -23.46 -9.96 -14.55
CA GLU A 287 -22.11 -9.46 -14.84
C GLU A 287 -21.65 -8.26 -14.00
N ILE A 288 -22.52 -7.38 -13.49
CA ILE A 288 -22.04 -6.17 -12.80
C ILE A 288 -21.92 -6.44 -11.29
N GLU A 289 -20.69 -6.33 -10.74
CA GLU A 289 -20.46 -6.13 -9.30
C GLU A 289 -21.32 -4.95 -8.86
N ASP A 290 -22.06 -5.10 -7.76
CA ASP A 290 -23.03 -4.13 -7.22
C ASP A 290 -22.73 -2.67 -7.63
N PRO A 291 -23.51 -2.06 -8.55
CA PRO A 291 -23.21 -0.74 -9.12
C PRO A 291 -23.17 0.35 -8.05
N TYR A 292 -23.90 0.18 -6.93
CA TYR A 292 -23.84 1.08 -5.79
C TYR A 292 -22.49 1.02 -5.07
N GLN A 293 -21.90 -0.19 -4.96
CA GLN A 293 -20.56 -0.35 -4.41
C GLN A 293 -19.52 0.36 -5.28
N LEU A 294 -19.58 0.15 -6.59
CA LEU A 294 -18.63 0.74 -7.53
C LEU A 294 -18.72 2.28 -7.55
N LEU A 295 -19.95 2.82 -7.52
CA LEU A 295 -20.18 4.26 -7.42
C LEU A 295 -19.61 4.84 -6.12
N LYS A 296 -19.83 4.15 -4.98
CA LYS A 296 -19.25 4.55 -3.70
C LYS A 296 -17.72 4.59 -3.76
N GLU A 297 -17.08 3.56 -4.32
CA GLU A 297 -15.62 3.51 -4.48
C GLU A 297 -15.09 4.70 -5.31
N ILE A 298 -15.81 5.10 -6.37
CA ILE A 298 -15.46 6.27 -7.19
C ILE A 298 -15.54 7.55 -6.35
N ILE A 299 -16.66 7.76 -5.65
CA ILE A 299 -16.89 8.96 -4.82
C ILE A 299 -15.84 9.06 -3.71
N ASP A 300 -15.56 7.97 -3.01
CA ASP A 300 -14.59 7.94 -1.91
C ASP A 300 -13.17 8.24 -2.41
N LYS A 301 -12.79 7.69 -3.56
CA LYS A 301 -11.49 7.96 -4.18
C LYS A 301 -11.36 9.43 -4.59
N LEU A 302 -12.37 9.99 -5.24
CA LEU A 302 -12.37 11.40 -5.65
C LEU A 302 -12.33 12.36 -4.45
N LYS A 303 -13.08 12.09 -3.38
CA LYS A 303 -13.02 12.88 -2.13
C LYS A 303 -11.64 12.83 -1.48
N LYS A 304 -10.97 11.68 -1.54
CA LYS A 304 -9.60 11.51 -1.03
C LYS A 304 -8.61 12.38 -1.80
N GLU A 305 -8.67 12.36 -3.13
CA GLU A 305 -7.78 13.17 -3.97
C GLU A 305 -8.08 14.67 -3.87
N GLN A 306 -9.37 15.05 -3.78
CA GLN A 306 -9.80 16.42 -3.49
C GLN A 306 -9.18 16.94 -2.18
N THR A 307 -9.27 16.14 -1.11
CA THR A 307 -8.74 16.51 0.21
C THR A 307 -7.22 16.68 0.15
N THR A 308 -6.54 15.76 -0.56
CA THR A 308 -5.09 15.80 -0.77
C THR A 308 -4.68 17.08 -1.51
N CYS A 309 -5.36 17.41 -2.61
CA CYS A 309 -5.11 18.62 -3.39
C CYS A 309 -5.35 19.90 -2.58
N ASN A 310 -6.51 20.02 -1.92
CA ASN A 310 -6.85 21.20 -1.12
C ASN A 310 -5.83 21.42 0.01
N THR A 311 -5.40 20.35 0.70
CA THR A 311 -4.38 20.44 1.76
C THR A 311 -3.06 21.00 1.22
N LEU A 312 -2.61 20.50 0.06
CA LEU A 312 -1.36 20.96 -0.56
C LEU A 312 -1.49 22.39 -1.11
N PHE A 313 -2.67 22.79 -1.56
CA PHE A 313 -2.95 24.17 -1.94
C PHE A 313 -2.90 25.11 -0.74
N ASP A 314 -3.46 24.74 0.41
CA ASP A 314 -3.37 25.54 1.64
C ASP A 314 -1.90 25.74 2.10
N GLU A 315 -1.04 24.76 1.86
CA GLU A 315 0.40 24.90 2.13
C GLU A 315 1.09 25.87 1.18
N ILE A 316 0.64 25.95 -0.08
CA ILE A 316 1.15 26.90 -1.06
C ILE A 316 0.56 28.30 -0.85
N ASP A 317 -0.71 28.43 -0.44
CA ASP A 317 -1.38 29.72 -0.22
C ASP A 317 -0.75 30.52 0.93
N LYS A 318 -0.11 29.84 1.89
CA LYS A 318 0.80 30.49 2.87
C LYS A 318 1.95 31.29 2.22
N ARG A 319 2.14 31.18 0.90
CA ARG A 319 3.08 31.96 0.07
C ARG A 319 2.40 33.10 -0.72
N ASN A 320 1.15 33.45 -0.40
CA ASN A 320 0.28 34.42 -1.08
C ASN A 320 -0.20 33.97 -2.46
N LEU A 321 -0.60 32.71 -2.61
CA LEU A 321 -1.15 32.15 -3.84
C LEU A 321 -2.54 31.58 -3.55
N SER A 322 -3.59 32.34 -3.86
CA SER A 322 -4.96 31.91 -3.56
C SER A 322 -5.40 30.85 -4.56
N PHE A 323 -5.72 29.66 -4.05
CA PHE A 323 -6.37 28.60 -4.82
C PHE A 323 -7.83 28.46 -4.39
N PRO A 324 -8.77 28.29 -5.33
CA PRO A 324 -10.15 28.01 -4.96
C PRO A 324 -10.22 26.65 -4.26
N VAL A 325 -10.96 26.58 -3.15
CA VAL A 325 -11.35 25.28 -2.58
C VAL A 325 -12.25 24.60 -3.60
N ILE A 326 -11.80 23.45 -4.10
CA ILE A 326 -12.56 22.69 -5.09
C ILE A 326 -13.45 21.70 -4.32
N SER A 327 -14.75 21.73 -4.62
CA SER A 327 -15.77 20.81 -4.09
C SER A 327 -16.17 19.78 -5.14
N THR A 328 -16.37 18.53 -4.75
CA THR A 328 -16.95 17.50 -5.63
C THR A 328 -18.39 17.21 -5.22
N GLU A 329 -19.31 17.33 -6.17
CA GLU A 329 -20.72 16.98 -6.00
C GLU A 329 -21.09 15.85 -6.96
N CYS A 330 -21.77 14.83 -6.45
CA CYS A 330 -22.38 13.78 -7.26
C CYS A 330 -23.84 14.19 -7.50
N ILE A 331 -24.21 14.41 -8.76
CA ILE A 331 -25.60 14.60 -9.17
C ILE A 331 -26.12 13.24 -9.64
N GLU A 332 -26.95 12.67 -8.79
CA GLU A 332 -27.62 11.41 -8.98
C GLU A 332 -29.14 11.61 -8.80
N PRO A 333 -29.99 10.89 -9.55
CA PRO A 333 -31.41 10.84 -9.30
C PRO A 333 -31.74 10.52 -7.84
N THR A 334 -32.85 11.05 -7.34
CA THR A 334 -33.27 10.90 -5.94
C THR A 334 -33.33 9.43 -5.49
N ASP A 335 -33.84 8.57 -6.35
CA ASP A 335 -33.94 7.12 -6.15
C ASP A 335 -32.57 6.43 -6.05
N ILE A 336 -31.60 6.81 -6.88
CA ILE A 336 -30.22 6.31 -6.79
C ILE A 336 -29.55 6.81 -5.51
N ARG A 337 -29.76 8.08 -5.13
CA ARG A 337 -29.24 8.63 -3.88
C ARG A 337 -29.77 7.87 -2.66
N GLU A 338 -31.10 7.70 -2.59
CA GLU A 338 -31.77 6.98 -1.50
C GLU A 338 -31.30 5.52 -1.42
N ALA A 339 -31.12 4.86 -2.56
CA ALA A 339 -30.61 3.49 -2.61
C ALA A 339 -29.12 3.39 -2.21
N LEU A 340 -28.28 4.37 -2.58
CA LEU A 340 -26.88 4.45 -2.18
C LEU A 340 -26.75 4.72 -0.67
N GLU A 341 -27.58 5.61 -0.12
CA GLU A 341 -27.68 5.86 1.32
C GLU A 341 -28.09 4.58 2.06
N ALA A 342 -29.16 3.90 1.60
CA ALA A 342 -29.61 2.64 2.18
C ALA A 342 -28.55 1.52 2.07
N TYR A 343 -27.79 1.47 0.97
CA TYR A 343 -26.65 0.56 0.82
C TYR A 343 -25.57 0.86 1.87
N CYS A 344 -25.21 2.13 2.04
CA CYS A 344 -24.23 2.56 3.02
C CYS A 344 -24.67 2.24 4.45
N GLU A 345 -25.95 2.45 4.79
CA GLU A 345 -26.53 2.10 6.09
C GLU A 345 -26.52 0.58 6.33
N LYS A 346 -26.96 -0.21 5.34
CA LYS A 346 -26.94 -1.69 5.44
C LYS A 346 -25.52 -2.22 5.63
N LYS A 347 -24.52 -1.64 4.97
CA LYS A 347 -23.11 -2.01 5.18
C LYS A 347 -22.59 -1.52 6.52
N ALA A 348 -22.97 -0.33 6.99
CA ALA A 348 -22.58 0.16 8.33
C ALA A 348 -23.14 -0.72 9.46
N ILE A 349 -24.30 -1.36 9.25
CA ILE A 349 -24.90 -2.33 10.19
C ILE A 349 -24.21 -3.70 10.14
N ASN A 350 -23.64 -4.10 8.99
CA ASN A 350 -23.05 -5.43 8.77
C ASN A 350 -21.51 -5.46 8.70
N GLN A 351 -20.85 -4.31 8.63
CA GLN A 351 -19.40 -4.19 8.84
C GLN A 351 -19.18 -3.89 10.32
N PRO A 352 -18.37 -4.67 11.06
CA PRO A 352 -17.81 -4.18 12.32
C PRO A 352 -17.09 -2.87 11.97
N SER A 353 -17.48 -1.78 12.64
CA SER A 353 -17.15 -0.41 12.24
C SER A 353 -15.66 -0.20 11.89
N GLU A 354 -15.35 -0.10 10.60
CA GLU A 354 -14.02 0.28 10.08
C GLU A 354 -13.84 1.82 10.01
N ASN A 355 -14.70 2.58 10.68
CA ASN A 355 -14.47 4.00 10.95
C ASN A 355 -13.59 4.17 12.19
N TYR A 356 -12.31 3.82 12.06
CA TYR A 356 -11.26 4.44 12.88
C TYR A 356 -11.03 5.85 12.29
N GLU A 357 -11.80 6.82 12.77
CA GLU A 357 -11.22 8.13 13.02
C GLU A 357 -10.27 7.96 14.21
N TYR A 358 -9.08 8.54 14.13
CA TYR A 358 -8.12 8.57 15.23
C TYR A 358 -8.63 9.52 16.32
N TYR A 359 -9.75 9.15 16.95
CA TYR A 359 -10.21 9.75 18.17
C TYR A 359 -9.31 9.25 19.30
N HIS A 360 -8.32 10.05 19.66
CA HIS A 360 -7.91 10.14 21.05
C HIS A 360 -9.10 10.73 21.85
N ASP A 361 -10.20 9.98 21.96
CA ASP A 361 -11.16 10.23 23.02
C ASP A 361 -10.64 9.50 24.25
N SER A 362 -9.66 10.13 24.91
CA SER A 362 -9.02 9.63 26.12
C SER A 362 -9.95 9.63 27.34
N ASN A 363 -11.26 9.76 27.16
CA ASN A 363 -12.17 10.12 28.24
C ASN A 363 -13.31 9.14 28.53
N ASN A 364 -13.46 7.99 27.84
CA ASN A 364 -14.52 7.04 28.24
C ASN A 364 -14.34 5.56 27.89
N ASN A 365 -13.14 5.08 27.54
CA ASN A 365 -12.93 3.63 27.44
C ASN A 365 -12.74 3.07 28.85
N GLU A 366 -13.84 2.53 29.40
CA GLU A 366 -13.83 1.73 30.62
C GLU A 366 -12.81 0.58 30.41
N LYS A 367 -11.67 0.67 31.11
CA LYS A 367 -10.57 -0.29 30.96
C LYS A 367 -11.10 -1.68 31.29
N LEU A 368 -10.98 -2.62 30.35
CA LEU A 368 -11.38 -4.00 30.58
C LEU A 368 -10.60 -4.55 31.79
N THR A 369 -11.31 -5.28 32.65
CA THR A 369 -10.63 -6.05 33.68
C THR A 369 -9.79 -7.15 33.01
N PRO A 370 -8.72 -7.65 33.65
CA PRO A 370 -7.92 -8.74 33.07
C PRO A 370 -8.75 -9.99 32.73
N GLU A 371 -9.84 -10.26 33.44
CA GLU A 371 -10.73 -11.38 33.13
C GLU A 371 -11.64 -11.11 31.93
N ASP A 372 -12.15 -9.88 31.78
CA ASP A 372 -12.93 -9.49 30.62
C ASP A 372 -12.07 -9.49 29.36
N LEU A 373 -10.82 -9.02 29.44
CA LEU A 373 -9.87 -9.07 28.34
C LEU A 373 -9.59 -10.51 27.90
N LYS A 374 -9.35 -11.43 28.84
CA LYS A 374 -9.18 -12.86 28.52
C LYS A 374 -10.41 -13.44 27.84
N LYS A 375 -11.61 -13.01 28.25
CA LYS A 375 -12.87 -13.43 27.63
C LYS A 375 -12.97 -12.90 26.20
N SER A 376 -12.75 -11.61 25.99
CA SER A 376 -12.77 -10.99 24.66
C SER A 376 -11.74 -11.57 23.70
N ILE A 377 -10.54 -11.92 24.18
CA ILE A 377 -9.55 -12.64 23.36
C ILE A 377 -10.10 -13.97 22.86
N ARG A 378 -10.75 -14.76 23.74
CA ARG A 378 -11.31 -16.07 23.36
C ARG A 378 -12.49 -15.92 22.40
N GLU A 379 -13.42 -15.01 22.70
CA GLU A 379 -14.57 -14.72 21.83
C GLU A 379 -14.10 -14.30 20.43
N TYR A 380 -13.10 -13.42 20.34
CA TYR A 380 -12.55 -12.98 19.05
C TYR A 380 -11.91 -14.13 18.26
N ILE A 381 -11.16 -15.01 18.93
CA ILE A 381 -10.55 -16.19 18.31
C ILE A 381 -11.61 -17.11 17.70
N ASP A 382 -12.70 -17.34 18.43
CA ASP A 382 -13.79 -18.22 18.02
C ASP A 382 -14.60 -17.61 16.85
N GLU A 383 -14.96 -16.33 16.98
CA GLU A 383 -15.72 -15.56 15.97
C GLU A 383 -15.00 -15.47 14.62
N HIS A 384 -13.68 -15.28 14.63
CA HIS A 384 -12.88 -15.09 13.41
C HIS A 384 -12.20 -16.37 12.92
N HIS A 385 -12.53 -17.53 13.53
CA HIS A 385 -11.97 -18.83 13.16
C HIS A 385 -10.44 -18.81 13.05
N LEU A 386 -9.78 -18.27 14.08
CA LEU A 386 -8.32 -18.09 14.09
C LEU A 386 -7.56 -19.38 14.38
N TYR A 387 -8.23 -20.41 14.89
CA TYR A 387 -7.69 -21.77 14.87
C TYR A 387 -7.73 -22.32 13.44
N LYS A 388 -6.55 -22.49 12.85
CA LYS A 388 -6.40 -23.14 11.55
C LYS A 388 -6.13 -24.63 11.77
N GLU A 389 -7.13 -25.45 11.46
CA GLU A 389 -7.01 -26.90 11.44
C GLU A 389 -6.06 -27.36 10.32
N GLY A 390 -5.42 -28.52 10.49
CA GLY A 390 -4.41 -29.03 9.55
C GLY A 390 -3.43 -30.01 10.18
N HIS A 391 -2.22 -30.11 9.63
CA HIS A 391 -1.15 -30.95 10.19
C HIS A 391 0.18 -30.22 10.12
N TYR A 392 0.56 -29.60 11.24
CA TYR A 392 1.66 -28.66 11.31
C TYR A 392 2.87 -29.24 12.01
N CYS A 393 4.02 -29.24 11.36
CA CYS A 393 5.28 -29.65 11.97
C CYS A 393 5.92 -28.48 12.73
N LEU A 394 5.94 -28.56 14.07
CA LEU A 394 6.55 -27.56 14.96
C LEU A 394 8.06 -27.71 15.06
N HIS A 395 8.53 -28.95 15.18
CA HIS A 395 9.93 -29.23 15.39
C HIS A 395 10.36 -30.52 14.68
N ARG A 396 11.62 -30.55 14.27
CA ARG A 396 12.28 -31.71 13.67
C ARG A 396 13.58 -31.94 14.43
N THR A 397 13.79 -33.16 14.92
CA THR A 397 15.07 -33.60 15.46
C THR A 397 15.60 -34.73 14.59
N ILE A 398 16.91 -34.73 14.36
CA ILE A 398 17.62 -35.80 13.65
C ILE A 398 18.42 -36.54 14.71
N GLU A 399 18.09 -37.80 14.95
CA GLU A 399 18.79 -38.68 15.88
C GLU A 399 19.32 -39.89 15.10
N GLY A 400 20.57 -39.81 14.64
CA GLY A 400 21.14 -40.76 13.68
C GLY A 400 20.42 -40.68 12.33
N ASP A 401 19.98 -41.81 11.78
CA ASP A 401 19.22 -41.88 10.52
C ASP A 401 17.71 -41.64 10.68
N LYS A 402 17.24 -41.35 11.90
CA LYS A 402 15.81 -41.16 12.19
C LYS A 402 15.46 -39.67 12.30
N GLU A 403 14.56 -39.22 11.45
CA GLU A 403 13.90 -37.91 11.57
C GLU A 403 12.68 -38.04 12.49
N LYS A 404 12.75 -37.46 13.69
CA LYS A 404 11.60 -37.31 14.57
C LYS A 404 10.94 -35.97 14.29
N ARG A 405 9.66 -36.02 13.93
CA ARG A 405 8.83 -34.82 13.72
C ARG A 405 7.85 -34.66 14.85
N PHE A 406 7.76 -33.44 15.36
CA PHE A 406 6.77 -33.05 16.32
C PHE A 406 5.68 -32.26 15.61
N CYS A 407 4.48 -32.83 15.55
CA CYS A 407 3.36 -32.27 14.80
C CYS A 407 2.10 -32.04 15.64
N ILE A 408 1.38 -30.98 15.30
CA ILE A 408 0.11 -30.55 15.90
C ILE A 408 -0.99 -30.46 14.83
N ARG A 409 -2.26 -30.60 15.22
CA ARG A 409 -3.37 -30.52 14.26
C ARG A 409 -3.98 -29.14 14.08
N ASN A 410 -3.70 -28.19 14.97
CA ASN A 410 -4.13 -26.81 14.76
C ASN A 410 -3.08 -25.80 15.22
N VAL A 411 -3.02 -24.68 14.50
CA VAL A 411 -2.23 -23.50 14.85
C VAL A 411 -3.19 -22.36 15.09
N LEU A 412 -2.85 -21.52 16.06
CA LEU A 412 -3.56 -20.27 16.28
C LEU A 412 -2.89 -19.18 15.44
N ASP A 413 -3.67 -18.53 14.58
CA ASP A 413 -3.22 -17.34 13.87
C ASP A 413 -3.25 -16.11 14.79
N CYS A 414 -2.10 -15.87 15.43
CA CYS A 414 -1.95 -14.72 16.32
C CYS A 414 -1.90 -13.38 15.57
N ASN A 415 -1.53 -13.36 14.29
CA ASN A 415 -1.52 -12.09 13.54
C ASN A 415 -2.96 -11.64 13.27
N GLY A 416 -3.85 -12.57 12.94
CA GLY A 416 -5.29 -12.31 12.86
C GLY A 416 -5.90 -11.86 14.19
N LEU A 417 -5.39 -12.32 15.34
CA LEU A 417 -5.82 -11.79 16.64
C LEU A 417 -5.39 -10.32 16.84
N LEU A 418 -4.18 -9.99 16.40
CA LEU A 418 -3.58 -8.67 16.56
C LEU A 418 -4.03 -7.66 15.48
N SER A 419 -4.84 -8.06 14.51
CA SER A 419 -5.43 -7.12 13.53
C SER A 419 -6.54 -6.26 14.13
N SER A 420 -7.11 -6.66 15.27
CA SER A 420 -8.04 -5.81 16.04
C SER A 420 -7.26 -4.77 16.85
N HIS A 421 -7.30 -3.51 16.43
CA HIS A 421 -6.61 -2.40 17.11
C HIS A 421 -7.02 -2.29 18.58
N LYS A 422 -8.32 -2.35 18.90
CA LYS A 422 -8.80 -2.30 20.28
C LYS A 422 -8.22 -3.43 21.14
N LEU A 423 -8.23 -4.67 20.63
CA LEU A 423 -7.66 -5.79 21.37
C LEU A 423 -6.14 -5.66 21.50
N LEU A 424 -5.45 -5.21 20.45
CA LEU A 424 -4.01 -4.94 20.50
C LEU A 424 -3.67 -3.89 21.57
N ASP A 425 -4.43 -2.79 21.66
CA ASP A 425 -4.29 -1.76 22.69
C ASP A 425 -4.49 -2.35 24.09
N ASP A 426 -5.59 -3.05 24.32
CA ASP A 426 -5.94 -3.62 25.62
C ASP A 426 -4.90 -4.69 26.05
N ILE A 427 -4.48 -5.55 25.13
CA ILE A 427 -3.43 -6.56 25.33
C ILE A 427 -2.10 -5.88 25.68
N ALA A 428 -1.67 -4.89 24.91
CA ALA A 428 -0.39 -4.22 25.14
C ALA A 428 -0.37 -3.47 26.46
N GLN A 429 -1.46 -2.80 26.83
CA GLN A 429 -1.57 -2.12 28.11
C GLN A 429 -1.50 -3.10 29.29
N GLU A 430 -2.23 -4.22 29.23
CA GLU A 430 -2.21 -5.22 30.30
C GLU A 430 -0.83 -5.88 30.43
N LEU A 431 -0.15 -6.15 29.31
CA LEU A 431 1.21 -6.68 29.33
C LEU A 431 2.23 -5.66 29.84
N LEU A 432 2.07 -4.38 29.52
CA LEU A 432 2.93 -3.31 30.03
C LEU A 432 2.84 -3.17 31.55
N LEU A 433 1.65 -3.37 32.14
CA LEU A 433 1.46 -3.36 33.59
C LEU A 433 2.32 -4.41 34.33
N GLN A 434 2.70 -5.49 33.65
CA GLN A 434 3.51 -6.56 34.25
C GLN A 434 4.98 -6.18 34.40
N ILE A 435 5.44 -5.16 33.67
CA ILE A 435 6.84 -4.73 33.69
C ILE A 435 7.03 -3.29 34.20
N ASN A 436 5.99 -2.45 34.17
CA ASN A 436 6.11 -1.03 34.52
C ASN A 436 6.25 -0.74 36.02
N ASN A 437 5.93 -1.71 36.87
CA ASN A 437 6.05 -1.60 38.32
C ASN A 437 7.44 -1.97 38.85
N ASP A 438 8.33 -2.40 37.98
CA ASP A 438 9.70 -2.76 38.35
C ASP A 438 10.55 -1.50 38.60
N GLU A 439 11.37 -1.53 39.66
CA GLU A 439 12.25 -0.41 40.03
C GLU A 439 13.24 -0.03 38.91
N ASP A 440 13.57 -0.99 38.04
CA ASP A 440 14.52 -0.89 36.94
C ASP A 440 13.86 -0.81 35.55
N TYR A 441 12.57 -0.46 35.48
CA TYR A 441 11.81 -0.37 34.24
C TYR A 441 12.52 0.44 33.13
N ASN A 442 13.16 1.57 33.46
CA ASN A 442 13.86 2.41 32.49
C ASN A 442 15.14 1.76 31.90
N ASP A 443 15.60 0.68 32.52
CA ASP A 443 16.72 -0.15 32.04
C ASP A 443 16.26 -1.27 31.10
N TYR A 444 14.97 -1.36 30.81
CA TYR A 444 14.42 -2.43 29.97
C TYR A 444 14.56 -2.12 28.48
N ALA A 445 14.63 -3.20 27.69
CA ALA A 445 14.44 -3.20 26.24
C ALA A 445 13.54 -4.37 25.86
N LEU A 446 12.66 -4.13 24.89
CA LEU A 446 11.70 -5.09 24.39
C LEU A 446 12.31 -5.88 23.23
N ILE A 447 12.13 -7.19 23.22
CA ILE A 447 12.49 -8.02 22.07
C ILE A 447 11.28 -8.85 21.65
N GLY A 448 10.73 -8.51 20.50
CA GLY A 448 9.68 -9.31 19.88
C GLY A 448 10.22 -10.62 19.32
N ILE A 449 9.55 -11.73 19.61
CA ILE A 449 9.86 -13.05 19.04
C ILE A 449 8.91 -13.33 17.87
N ALA A 450 9.48 -13.51 16.68
CA ALA A 450 8.74 -13.67 15.43
C ALA A 450 7.76 -12.50 15.14
N ASN A 451 6.99 -12.58 14.07
CA ASN A 451 6.16 -11.47 13.59
C ASN A 451 5.14 -10.96 14.62
N SER A 452 4.36 -11.85 15.26
CA SER A 452 3.36 -11.44 16.24
C SER A 452 3.99 -10.84 17.51
N GLY A 453 5.12 -11.38 17.96
CA GLY A 453 5.88 -10.81 19.07
C GLY A 453 6.49 -9.46 18.73
N ALA A 454 6.96 -9.27 17.49
CA ALA A 454 7.50 -7.99 17.00
C ALA A 454 6.42 -6.90 16.94
N LEU A 455 5.26 -7.21 16.38
CA LEU A 455 4.12 -6.29 16.32
C LEU A 455 3.70 -5.85 17.74
N LEU A 456 3.54 -6.82 18.64
CA LEU A 456 3.15 -6.55 20.02
C LEU A 456 4.23 -5.76 20.79
N ALA A 457 5.51 -6.11 20.62
CA ALA A 457 6.61 -5.36 21.22
C ALA A 457 6.65 -3.91 20.71
N ALA A 458 6.40 -3.68 19.41
CA ALA A 458 6.40 -2.35 18.82
C ALA A 458 5.29 -1.49 19.41
N HIS A 459 4.12 -2.09 19.62
CA HIS A 459 3.00 -1.40 20.25
C HIS A 459 3.28 -1.05 21.72
N ILE A 460 3.81 -2.00 22.50
CA ILE A 460 4.24 -1.75 23.87
C ILE A 460 5.35 -0.67 23.90
N ALA A 461 6.30 -0.69 22.96
CA ALA A 461 7.35 0.33 22.84
C ALA A 461 6.75 1.72 22.59
N GLY A 462 5.74 1.84 21.74
CA GLY A 462 5.02 3.08 21.48
C GLY A 462 4.35 3.65 22.73
N LEU A 463 3.77 2.80 23.57
CA LEU A 463 3.12 3.19 24.83
C LEU A 463 4.15 3.54 25.93
N SER A 464 5.29 2.85 25.95
CA SER A 464 6.26 2.87 27.06
C SER A 464 7.45 3.78 26.83
N GLY A 465 7.81 4.06 25.58
CA GLY A 465 9.08 4.68 25.19
C GLY A 465 10.29 3.75 25.30
N LEU A 466 10.12 2.46 25.58
CA LEU A 466 11.24 1.52 25.72
C LEU A 466 11.89 1.20 24.36
N PRO A 467 13.23 1.01 24.32
CA PRO A 467 13.92 0.52 23.12
C PRO A 467 13.39 -0.85 22.70
N ILE A 468 13.33 -1.10 21.38
CA ILE A 468 12.84 -2.35 20.82
C ILE A 468 13.84 -2.97 19.82
N ALA A 469 13.91 -4.30 19.84
CA ALA A 469 14.49 -5.11 18.78
C ALA A 469 13.57 -6.28 18.40
N HIS A 470 13.91 -6.99 17.33
CA HIS A 470 13.20 -8.18 16.86
C HIS A 470 14.16 -9.35 16.78
N TRP A 471 13.75 -10.52 17.29
CA TRP A 471 14.53 -11.75 17.22
C TRP A 471 13.79 -12.83 16.44
N VAL A 472 14.47 -13.37 15.43
CA VAL A 472 13.95 -14.43 14.55
C VAL A 472 14.62 -15.78 14.86
N PRO A 473 13.83 -16.82 15.18
CA PRO A 473 14.35 -18.18 15.34
C PRO A 473 15.16 -18.68 14.13
N ASN A 474 16.23 -19.45 14.39
CA ASN A 474 17.15 -19.94 13.35
C ASN A 474 16.47 -20.65 12.17
N ASN A 475 15.41 -21.41 12.44
CA ASN A 475 14.65 -22.15 11.43
C ASN A 475 13.81 -21.26 10.50
N LYS A 476 13.66 -19.96 10.79
CA LYS A 476 12.92 -18.97 9.98
C LYS A 476 13.83 -17.95 9.29
N LYS A 477 15.14 -17.99 9.52
CA LYS A 477 16.11 -16.97 9.04
C LYS A 477 16.20 -16.80 7.52
N VAL A 478 15.80 -17.80 6.72
CA VAL A 478 15.98 -17.75 5.25
C VAL A 478 15.21 -16.59 4.58
N LYS A 479 14.11 -16.12 5.20
CA LYS A 479 13.23 -15.08 4.64
C LYS A 479 13.53 -13.65 5.09
N TYR A 480 14.50 -13.44 5.99
CA TYR A 480 14.76 -12.12 6.59
C TYR A 480 16.06 -11.51 6.07
N THR A 481 16.14 -10.18 6.12
CA THR A 481 17.32 -9.42 5.69
C THR A 481 18.55 -9.81 6.52
N LYS A 482 19.75 -9.45 6.05
CA LYS A 482 21.00 -9.74 6.77
C LYS A 482 21.01 -9.05 8.16
N GLN A 483 20.45 -7.85 8.26
CA GLN A 483 20.39 -7.06 9.49
C GLN A 483 19.45 -7.69 10.53
N GLU A 484 18.26 -8.15 10.11
CA GLU A 484 17.30 -8.84 11.00
C GLU A 484 17.82 -10.21 11.48
N ARG A 485 18.78 -10.79 10.77
CA ARG A 485 19.46 -12.04 11.15
C ARG A 485 20.65 -11.83 12.08
N ASP A 486 21.17 -10.62 12.17
CA ASP A 486 22.43 -10.33 12.84
C ASP A 486 22.22 -10.15 14.34
N LEU A 487 22.54 -11.20 15.08
CA LEU A 487 22.44 -11.21 16.54
C LEU A 487 23.39 -10.19 17.19
N GLU A 488 24.52 -9.87 16.56
CA GLU A 488 25.45 -8.85 17.07
C GLU A 488 24.86 -7.45 16.94
N PHE A 489 24.10 -7.19 15.86
CA PHE A 489 23.36 -5.95 15.72
C PHE A 489 22.31 -5.79 16.83
N ILE A 490 21.51 -6.83 17.09
CA ILE A 490 20.53 -6.85 18.18
C ILE A 490 21.20 -6.60 19.53
N LYS A 491 22.31 -7.30 19.82
CA LYS A 491 23.05 -7.13 21.08
C LYS A 491 23.64 -5.73 21.23
N THR A 492 24.07 -5.12 20.14
CA THR A 492 24.63 -3.76 20.15
C THR A 492 23.55 -2.72 20.42
N SER A 493 22.36 -2.84 19.80
CA SER A 493 21.27 -1.87 19.95
C SER A 493 20.63 -1.87 21.34
N ILE A 494 20.76 -2.96 22.09
CA ILE A 494 20.22 -3.10 23.46
C ILE A 494 21.30 -3.36 24.51
N SER A 495 22.57 -3.05 24.18
CA SER A 495 23.71 -3.32 25.07
C SER A 495 23.52 -2.67 26.45
N GLY A 496 23.75 -3.45 27.51
CA GLY A 496 23.60 -3.01 28.89
C GLY A 496 22.15 -2.94 29.41
N LYS A 497 21.15 -3.19 28.56
CA LYS A 497 19.73 -3.23 28.96
C LYS A 497 19.33 -4.60 29.48
N LYS A 498 18.33 -4.62 30.36
CA LYS A 498 17.62 -5.82 30.80
C LYS A 498 16.51 -6.13 29.79
N ILE A 499 16.30 -7.41 29.49
CA ILE A 499 15.49 -7.80 28.34
C ILE A 499 14.12 -8.31 28.77
N VAL A 500 13.08 -7.80 28.10
CA VAL A 500 11.71 -8.33 28.11
C VAL A 500 11.46 -9.02 26.78
N LEU A 501 11.25 -10.33 26.79
CA LEU A 501 10.85 -11.07 25.59
C LEU A 501 9.34 -10.98 25.42
N VAL A 502 8.90 -10.57 24.24
CA VAL A 502 7.49 -10.42 23.89
C VAL A 502 7.10 -11.44 22.83
N ILE A 503 6.04 -12.22 23.07
CA ILE A 503 5.61 -13.28 22.16
C ILE A 503 4.08 -13.31 22.04
N GLY A 504 3.57 -13.48 20.82
CA GLY A 504 2.13 -13.67 20.61
C GLY A 504 1.63 -14.97 21.24
N VAL A 505 2.08 -16.10 20.69
CA VAL A 505 1.65 -17.45 21.12
C VAL A 505 2.85 -18.32 21.43
N ASN A 506 2.87 -18.92 22.62
CA ASN A 506 3.80 -19.97 22.99
C ASN A 506 3.19 -21.36 22.73
N HIS A 507 3.91 -22.19 21.98
CA HIS A 507 3.54 -23.61 21.78
C HIS A 507 4.42 -24.53 22.63
N THR A 508 5.73 -24.50 22.42
CA THR A 508 6.68 -25.48 23.00
C THR A 508 7.73 -24.86 23.92
N GLY A 509 7.73 -23.54 24.11
CA GLY A 509 8.78 -22.84 24.85
C GLY A 509 10.14 -22.80 24.16
N LYS A 510 10.37 -23.57 23.09
CA LYS A 510 11.68 -23.66 22.43
C LYS A 510 12.20 -22.31 21.96
N ALA A 511 11.36 -21.52 21.28
CA ALA A 511 11.76 -20.20 20.77
C ALA A 511 12.15 -19.24 21.92
N ILE A 512 11.41 -19.29 23.03
CA ILE A 512 11.69 -18.48 24.22
C ILE A 512 13.03 -18.91 24.83
N LEU A 513 13.25 -20.21 25.02
CA LEU A 513 14.50 -20.73 25.58
C LEU A 513 15.71 -20.43 24.69
N ASP A 514 15.56 -20.60 23.37
CA ASP A 514 16.60 -20.28 22.38
C ASP A 514 16.93 -18.78 22.43
N ALA A 515 15.94 -17.90 22.54
CA ALA A 515 16.13 -16.46 22.71
C ALA A 515 16.85 -16.13 24.02
N CYS A 516 16.39 -16.69 25.15
CA CYS A 516 17.04 -16.52 26.46
C CYS A 516 18.52 -16.92 26.44
N ASN A 517 18.85 -18.03 25.77
CA ASN A 517 20.22 -18.51 25.68
C ASN A 517 21.08 -17.68 24.71
N SER A 518 20.49 -17.14 23.64
CA SER A 518 21.22 -16.43 22.59
C SER A 518 21.48 -14.95 22.93
N ILE A 519 20.50 -14.30 23.56
CA ILE A 519 20.50 -12.85 23.80
C ILE A 519 21.16 -12.54 25.15
N GLY A 520 20.83 -13.31 26.20
CA GLY A 520 21.28 -13.05 27.57
C GLY A 520 20.50 -11.92 28.27
N ASN A 521 20.69 -11.78 29.58
CA ASN A 521 20.08 -10.76 30.45
C ASN A 521 18.54 -10.60 30.36
N VAL A 522 17.83 -11.69 30.05
CA VAL A 522 16.36 -11.71 30.08
C VAL A 522 15.87 -11.66 31.52
N LYS A 523 14.92 -10.76 31.80
CA LYS A 523 14.25 -10.61 33.10
C LYS A 523 12.79 -11.02 33.04
N HIS A 524 12.15 -10.79 31.89
CA HIS A 524 10.74 -11.05 31.69
C HIS A 524 10.47 -11.80 30.39
N VAL A 525 9.45 -12.64 30.43
CA VAL A 525 8.79 -13.20 29.25
C VAL A 525 7.31 -12.89 29.38
N ILE A 526 6.79 -12.08 28.45
CA ILE A 526 5.40 -11.67 28.38
C ILE A 526 4.78 -12.12 27.06
N GLY A 527 3.51 -12.54 27.09
CA GLY A 527 2.82 -12.94 25.87
C GLY A 527 1.31 -13.07 26.00
N ILE A 528 0.64 -13.34 24.88
CA ILE A 528 -0.82 -13.37 24.84
C ILE A 528 -1.31 -14.75 25.29
N ILE A 529 -0.90 -15.81 24.58
CA ILE A 529 -1.43 -17.17 24.81
C ILE A 529 -0.31 -18.17 25.04
N ASN A 530 -0.41 -18.91 26.15
CA ASN A 530 0.43 -20.05 26.43
C ASN A 530 -0.33 -21.36 26.19
N ARG A 531 0.05 -22.10 25.14
CA ARG A 531 -0.51 -23.41 24.77
C ARG A 531 0.39 -24.56 25.23
N GLU A 532 0.92 -24.49 26.46
CA GLU A 532 2.01 -25.34 26.94
C GLU A 532 1.82 -26.84 26.64
N MET A 533 2.87 -27.47 26.10
CA MET A 533 2.85 -28.89 25.79
C MET A 533 3.39 -29.75 26.94
N PRO A 534 2.72 -30.87 27.31
CA PRO A 534 3.14 -31.74 28.41
C PRO A 534 4.56 -32.33 28.32
N SER A 535 5.14 -32.40 27.11
CA SER A 535 6.46 -33.00 26.86
C SER A 535 7.63 -32.02 27.00
N VAL A 536 7.34 -30.75 27.26
CA VAL A 536 8.35 -29.74 27.57
C VAL A 536 8.34 -29.65 29.09
N GLU A 537 9.45 -29.99 29.74
CA GLU A 537 9.63 -29.77 31.17
C GLU A 537 9.22 -28.32 31.48
N GLY A 538 8.21 -28.14 32.35
CA GLY A 538 7.35 -26.96 32.30
C GLY A 538 8.12 -25.66 32.11
N LEU A 539 7.87 -24.95 31.01
CA LEU A 539 8.66 -23.79 30.58
C LEU A 539 8.82 -22.80 31.74
N LYS A 540 7.74 -22.60 32.47
CA LYS A 540 7.67 -21.81 33.70
C LYS A 540 8.76 -22.19 34.71
N LYS A 541 8.91 -23.48 35.04
CA LYS A 541 9.95 -23.95 35.97
C LYS A 541 11.36 -23.68 35.45
N GLN A 542 11.58 -23.76 34.14
CA GLN A 542 12.90 -23.47 33.55
C GLN A 542 13.23 -21.98 33.62
N LEU A 543 12.24 -21.11 33.38
CA LEU A 543 12.39 -19.66 33.48
C LEU A 543 12.56 -19.22 34.95
N GLU A 544 11.78 -19.77 35.87
CA GLU A 544 11.89 -19.53 37.31
C GLU A 544 13.27 -19.92 37.85
N LYS A 545 13.82 -21.08 37.45
CA LYS A 545 15.20 -21.50 37.80
C LYS A 545 16.26 -20.49 37.34
N LYS A 546 15.99 -19.72 36.28
CA LYS A 546 16.86 -18.66 35.76
C LYS A 546 16.56 -17.28 36.38
N GLY A 547 15.60 -17.20 37.31
CA GLY A 547 15.14 -15.93 37.88
C GLY A 547 14.42 -15.04 36.87
N ILE A 548 13.81 -15.64 35.84
CA ILE A 548 13.07 -14.93 34.80
C ILE A 548 11.59 -14.95 35.15
N GLN A 549 10.98 -13.78 35.24
CA GLN A 549 9.55 -13.63 35.43
C GLN A 549 8.79 -13.99 34.15
N TYR A 550 7.60 -14.54 34.32
CA TYR A 550 6.84 -15.15 33.23
C TYR A 550 5.36 -14.83 33.38
N TYR A 551 4.77 -14.25 32.35
CA TYR A 551 3.35 -13.90 32.32
C TYR A 551 2.73 -14.11 30.94
N PHE A 552 1.59 -14.78 30.89
CA PHE A 552 0.74 -14.87 29.71
C PHE A 552 -0.70 -14.51 30.08
N LEU A 553 -1.37 -13.73 29.23
CA LEU A 553 -2.76 -13.32 29.46
C LEU A 553 -3.68 -14.54 29.55
N VAL A 554 -3.53 -15.46 28.60
CA VAL A 554 -4.39 -16.63 28.45
C VAL A 554 -3.55 -17.89 28.61
N GLU A 555 -3.82 -18.63 29.68
CA GLU A 555 -3.35 -20.00 29.85
C GLU A 555 -4.35 -20.95 29.19
N GLU A 556 -3.94 -21.56 28.07
CA GLU A 556 -4.78 -22.46 27.30
C GLU A 556 -4.38 -23.90 27.60
N LYS A 557 -5.18 -24.58 28.44
CA LYS A 557 -5.00 -25.99 28.77
C LYS A 557 -5.47 -26.94 27.66
N TYR A 558 -5.88 -26.42 26.50
CA TYR A 558 -6.36 -27.26 25.41
C TYR A 558 -5.31 -28.32 25.08
N ILE A 559 -5.79 -29.55 24.97
CA ILE A 559 -5.02 -30.66 24.44
C ILE A 559 -4.71 -30.27 23.01
N ILE A 560 -3.49 -29.75 22.78
CA ILE A 560 -2.95 -29.68 21.43
C ILE A 560 -3.12 -31.08 20.88
N ASP A 561 -3.95 -31.19 19.86
CA ASP A 561 -4.38 -32.46 19.30
C ASP A 561 -3.16 -33.01 18.55
N ARG A 562 -2.31 -33.70 19.30
CA ARG A 562 -1.02 -34.20 18.82
C ARG A 562 -1.32 -35.17 17.70
N CYS A 563 -0.48 -35.15 16.68
CA CYS A 563 -0.46 -36.30 15.79
C CYS A 563 -0.15 -37.54 16.65
N ARG A 564 -1.06 -38.53 16.67
CA ARG A 564 -0.92 -39.80 17.44
C ARG A 564 0.45 -40.46 17.26
N TYR A 565 1.07 -40.29 16.09
CA TYR A 565 2.40 -40.80 15.79
C TYR A 565 3.52 -40.05 16.54
N SER A 566 3.37 -38.73 16.76
CA SER A 566 4.26 -37.95 17.63
C SER A 566 4.17 -38.40 19.09
N GLU A 567 2.99 -38.81 19.55
CA GLU A 567 2.80 -39.32 20.93
C GLU A 567 3.46 -40.68 21.14
N GLU A 568 3.40 -41.54 20.13
CA GLU A 568 3.98 -42.89 20.17
C GLU A 568 5.48 -42.92 19.82
N ASN A 569 6.15 -41.76 19.63
CA ASN A 569 7.53 -41.65 19.12
C ASN A 569 7.74 -42.41 17.78
N LYS A 570 6.71 -42.47 16.95
CA LYS A 570 6.73 -43.14 15.64
C LYS A 570 6.88 -42.11 14.52
N GLU A 571 7.36 -42.58 13.37
CA GLU A 571 7.41 -41.76 12.17
C GLU A 571 5.99 -41.34 11.75
N CYS A 572 5.77 -40.05 11.51
CA CYS A 572 4.49 -39.53 11.07
C CYS A 572 4.20 -40.02 9.63
N PRO A 573 3.16 -40.83 9.38
CA PRO A 573 2.84 -41.31 8.02
C PRO A 573 2.38 -40.17 7.11
N TYR A 574 1.93 -39.06 7.70
CA TYR A 574 1.53 -37.84 7.00
C TYR A 574 2.71 -36.90 6.71
N LYS A 575 3.97 -37.34 6.88
CA LYS A 575 5.17 -36.50 6.68
C LYS A 575 5.23 -35.76 5.33
N ASN A 576 4.57 -36.28 4.30
CA ASN A 576 4.51 -35.67 2.96
C ASN A 576 3.43 -34.58 2.84
N VAL A 577 2.45 -34.55 3.73
CA VAL A 577 1.38 -33.53 3.79
C VAL A 577 1.50 -32.63 5.02
N CYS A 578 2.47 -32.88 5.91
CA CYS A 578 2.79 -31.96 7.00
C CYS A 578 3.25 -30.63 6.42
N THR A 579 2.42 -29.60 6.53
CA THR A 579 2.85 -28.23 6.33
C THR A 579 3.85 -27.92 7.45
N SER A 580 5.08 -27.55 7.10
CA SER A 580 5.87 -26.74 8.03
C SER A 580 5.03 -25.51 8.34
N ILE A 581 5.01 -25.01 9.59
CA ILE A 581 4.39 -23.70 9.88
C ILE A 581 5.12 -22.63 9.06
N ARG A 582 4.65 -22.47 7.83
CA ARG A 582 4.83 -21.38 6.90
C ARG A 582 3.49 -20.68 7.04
N PHE A 583 3.47 -19.58 7.76
CA PHE A 583 2.40 -18.63 7.55
C PHE A 583 2.60 -18.17 6.10
N ASP A 584 1.74 -18.65 5.21
CA ASP A 584 1.60 -18.06 3.90
C ASP A 584 1.02 -16.65 4.10
N PRO A 585 1.56 -15.64 3.40
CA PRO A 585 1.05 -14.28 3.49
C PRO A 585 -0.08 -14.04 2.48
N GLU A 586 -0.90 -15.05 2.17
CA GLU A 586 -2.10 -14.81 1.35
C GLU A 586 -3.05 -13.82 2.02
#